data_AF-A0A951LDE5-F1
#
_entry.id   AF-A0A951LDE5-F1
#
_cell.length_a   1.000
_cell.length_b   1.000
_cell.length_c   1.000
_cell.angle_alpha   90.00
_cell.angle_beta   90.00
_cell.angle_gamma   90.00
#
_symmetry.space_group_name_H-M   'P 1'
#
loop_
_entity.id
_entity.type
_entity.pdbx_description
1 polymer ?
#
loop_
_entity_poly.entity_id
_entity_poly.type
_entity_poly.pdbx_seq_one_letter_code
_entity_poly.pdbx_strand_id
1 'polypeptide(L)' 'MNHDDGRACPWCGSLETEQIGDWGPQLLTEQWICRACHTPFERIRRDP' A
#
# COMPACT_ATOMS: atom_id res chain seq x y z
N MET A 1 12.09 8.95 14.33
CA MET A 1 10.91 8.08 14.58
C MET A 1 10.27 7.83 13.23
N ASN A 2 10.61 6.71 12.58
CA ASN A 2 10.08 6.41 11.25
C ASN A 2 8.70 5.79 11.42
N HIS A 3 7.67 6.56 11.07
CA HIS A 3 6.29 6.08 10.95
C HIS A 3 6.20 5.14 9.74
N ASP A 4 6.45 3.86 9.97
CA ASP A 4 6.22 2.79 9.00
C ASP A 4 4.90 2.04 9.30
N ASP A 5 3.90 2.75 9.82
CA ASP A 5 2.61 2.17 10.22
C ASP A 5 1.68 1.90 9.01
N GLY A 6 2.06 2.34 7.82
CA GLY A 6 1.18 2.33 6.65
C GLY A 6 1.12 1.03 5.84
N ARG A 7 1.85 -0.03 6.22
CA ARG A 7 1.96 -1.27 5.42
C ARG A 7 0.89 -2.32 5.71
N ALA A 8 0.01 -2.11 6.69
CA ALA A 8 -1.01 -3.08 7.04
C ALA A 8 -2.14 -3.13 6.01
N CYS A 9 -2.57 -4.34 5.65
CA CYS A 9 -3.74 -4.59 4.83
C CYS A 9 -5.00 -4.07 5.53
N PRO A 10 -5.79 -3.19 4.90
CA PRO A 10 -6.98 -2.60 5.55
C PRO A 10 -8.13 -3.59 5.75
N TRP A 11 -8.06 -4.78 5.14
CA TRP A 11 -9.11 -5.80 5.26
C TRP A 11 -8.81 -6.87 6.31
N CYS A 12 -7.57 -7.38 6.36
CA CYS A 12 -7.21 -8.47 7.27
C CYS A 12 -6.18 -8.07 8.33
N GLY A 13 -5.61 -6.86 8.25
CA GLY A 13 -4.57 -6.39 9.17
C GLY A 13 -3.18 -7.00 8.95
N SER A 14 -2.99 -7.90 7.98
CA SER A 14 -1.68 -8.49 7.70
C SER A 14 -0.68 -7.44 7.20
N LEU A 15 0.57 -7.58 7.61
CA LEU A 15 1.71 -6.79 7.12
C LEU A 15 2.34 -7.40 5.86
N GLU A 16 1.86 -8.56 5.41
CA GLU A 16 2.30 -9.21 4.18
C GLU A 16 1.67 -8.50 2.97
N THR A 17 2.15 -7.30 2.68
CA THR A 17 1.67 -6.46 1.57
C THR A 17 2.82 -6.12 0.64
N GLU A 18 2.53 -6.08 -0.66
CA GLU A 18 3.51 -5.85 -1.72
C GLU A 18 2.98 -4.76 -2.66
N GLN A 19 3.82 -3.79 -3.01
CA GLN A 19 3.52 -2.79 -4.02
C GLN A 19 3.69 -3.42 -5.41
N ILE A 20 2.62 -3.43 -6.20
CA ILE A 20 2.58 -4.10 -7.51
C ILE A 20 2.64 -3.15 -8.69
N GLY A 21 2.66 -1.83 -8.44
CA GLY A 21 2.85 -0.85 -9.49
C GLY A 21 2.97 0.58 -8.95
N ASP A 22 4.03 1.25 -9.38
CA ASP A 22 4.11 2.69 -9.37
C ASP A 22 3.38 3.23 -10.59
N TRP A 23 2.50 4.18 -10.38
CA TRP A 23 1.89 4.89 -11.48
C TRP A 23 2.47 6.30 -11.60
N GLY A 24 2.49 6.80 -12.83
CA GLY A 24 3.28 7.96 -13.27
C GLY A 24 3.07 9.24 -12.46
N PRO A 25 3.84 10.30 -12.78
CA PRO A 25 4.02 11.49 -11.92
C PRO A 25 2.75 12.28 -11.56
N GLN A 26 1.60 11.95 -12.13
CA GLN A 26 0.31 12.59 -11.85
C GLN A 26 -0.60 11.77 -10.90
N LEU A 27 -0.19 10.56 -10.51
CA LEU A 27 -1.03 9.69 -9.69
C LEU A 27 -0.68 9.85 -8.20
N LEU A 28 -1.73 10.23 -7.45
CA LEU A 28 -1.70 10.40 -5.99
C LEU A 28 -1.80 9.06 -5.25
N THR A 29 -1.97 7.93 -5.96
CA THR A 29 -2.13 6.61 -5.35
C THR A 29 -1.10 5.60 -5.85
N GLU A 30 -0.68 4.71 -4.95
CA GLU A 30 0.14 3.54 -5.21
C GLU A 30 -0.76 2.30 -5.16
N GLN A 31 -0.50 1.32 -6.03
CA GLN A 31 -1.21 0.03 -6.00
C GLN A 31 -0.45 -1.02 -5.20
N TRP A 32 -1.19 -1.69 -4.31
CA TRP A 32 -0.69 -2.69 -3.39
C TRP A 32 -1.55 -3.96 -3.45
N ILE A 33 -0.96 -5.10 -3.11
CA ILE A 33 -1.66 -6.37 -2.91
C ILE A 33 -1.31 -6.96 -1.55
N CYS A 34 -2.31 -7.47 -0.83
CA CYS A 34 -2.06 -8.30 0.34
C CYS A 34 -1.74 -9.73 -0.09
N ARG A 35 -0.58 -10.25 0.30
CA ARG A 35 -0.15 -11.64 0.07
C ARG A 35 -0.86 -12.65 0.97
N ALA A 36 -1.45 -12.20 2.09
CA ALA A 36 -2.17 -13.09 3.02
C ALA A 36 -3.62 -13.35 2.59
N CYS A 37 -4.39 -12.30 2.27
CA CYS A 37 -5.78 -12.41 1.84
C CYS A 37 -5.98 -12.24 0.33
N HIS A 38 -4.91 -12.00 -0.43
CA HIS A 38 -4.91 -11.81 -1.89
C HIS A 38 -5.79 -10.64 -2.37
N THR A 39 -6.06 -9.66 -1.51
CA THR A 39 -6.89 -8.48 -1.85
C THR A 39 -6.02 -7.31 -2.28
N PRO A 40 -6.25 -6.71 -3.46
CA PRO A 40 -5.57 -5.50 -3.90
C PRO A 40 -6.18 -4.24 -3.28
N PHE A 41 -5.33 -3.28 -2.85
CA PHE A 41 -5.70 -1.94 -2.34
C PHE A 41 -4.89 -0.84 -3.01
N GLU A 42 -5.40 0.38 -2.87
CA GLU A 42 -4.68 1.60 -3.16
C GLU A 42 -4.25 2.30 -1.86
N ARG A 43 -3.11 2.97 -1.91
CA ARG A 43 -2.64 3.86 -0.84
C ARG A 43 -2.42 5.25 -1.40
N ILE A 44 -2.86 6.26 -0.68
CA ILE A 44 -2.59 7.65 -1.04
C ILE A 44 -1.13 7.95 -0.69
N ARG A 45 -0.36 8.40 -1.70
CA ARG A 45 0.99 8.93 -1.51
C ARG A 45 0.89 10.14 -0.61
N ARG A 46 1.60 10.14 0.51
CA ARG A 46 1.93 11.39 1.19
C ARG A 46 3.23 11.87 0.57
N ASP A 47 3.17 13.01 -0.11
CA ASP A 47 4.38 13.76 -0.43
C ASP A 47 5.21 13.97 0.85
N PRO A 48 6.55 13.90 0.77
CA PRO A 48 7.43 14.06 1.92
C PRO A 48 7.33 15.43 2.60
#